data_AF-A0A940V8A1-F1
#
_entry.id   AF-A0A940V8A1-F1
#
_cell.length_a   1.000
_cell.length_b   1.000
_cell.length_c   1.000
_cell.angle_alpha   90.00
_cell.angle_beta   90.00
_cell.angle_gamma   90.00
#
_symmetry.space_group_name_H-M   'P 1'
#
loop_
_entity.id
_entity.type
_entity.pdbx_description
1 polymer ?
#
loop_
_entity_poly.entity_id
_entity_poly.type
_entity_poly.pdbx_seq_one_letter_code
_entity_poly.pdbx_strand_id
1 'polypeptide(L)'
;MPDGYWHKLLRVDLARGTHTAEPRAETDLRRFIGGTGLGAEILRRELPPKVGAFEPRNRLIFATGPFQGPAVPAGAKFSIVGISPLSGTFADTAAGASWGISLKEAGYDVLIVEGSAEHPVYSQIVDDTVTILDARNLAGRDTAETVEVLIAYSR
;
A
#
# COMPACT_ATOMS: atom_id res chain seq x y z
N MET A 1 -0.51 1.41 -19.44
CA MET A 1 -0.63 2.61 -18.60
C MET A 1 -0.28 3.88 -19.41
N PRO A 2 -1.16 4.38 -20.29
CA PRO A 2 -0.82 5.42 -21.27
C PRO A 2 -0.46 6.80 -20.70
N ASP A 3 -1.03 7.15 -19.54
CA ASP A 3 -0.90 8.46 -18.86
C ASP A 3 -0.13 8.38 -17.53
N GLY A 4 0.46 7.21 -17.23
CA GLY A 4 1.11 6.97 -15.96
C GLY A 4 0.19 6.45 -14.84
N TYR A 5 -1.12 6.24 -15.08
CA TYR A 5 -2.05 5.75 -14.06
C TYR A 5 -2.83 4.50 -14.51
N TRP A 6 -3.12 3.62 -13.55
CA TRP A 6 -4.03 2.49 -13.75
C TRP A 6 -5.48 2.84 -13.44
N HIS A 7 -5.71 3.95 -12.74
CA HIS A 7 -7.02 4.37 -12.24
C HIS A 7 -7.64 3.29 -11.33
N LYS A 8 -6.81 2.56 -10.59
CA LYS A 8 -7.21 1.42 -9.75
C LYS A 8 -6.47 1.46 -8.41
N LEU A 9 -7.21 1.30 -7.32
CA LEU A 9 -6.64 0.98 -6.01
C LEU A 9 -6.96 -0.45 -5.62
N LEU A 10 -6.09 -1.07 -4.85
CA LEU A 10 -6.32 -2.33 -4.15
C LEU A 10 -6.56 -2.02 -2.67
N ARG A 11 -7.65 -2.55 -2.12
CA ARG A 11 -7.95 -2.53 -0.70
C ARG A 11 -7.81 -3.94 -0.14
N VAL A 12 -7.09 -4.08 0.96
CA VAL A 12 -6.91 -5.33 1.70
C VAL A 12 -7.47 -5.12 3.11
N ASP A 13 -8.55 -5.84 3.43
CA ASP A 13 -9.16 -5.86 4.76
C ASP A 13 -8.64 -7.08 5.53
N LEU A 14 -7.75 -6.82 6.48
CA LEU A 14 -7.12 -7.85 7.31
C LEU A 14 -8.07 -8.44 8.36
N ALA A 15 -9.10 -7.71 8.77
CA ALA A 15 -10.08 -8.22 9.73
C ALA A 15 -11.00 -9.26 9.08
N ARG A 16 -11.33 -9.08 7.80
CA ARG A 16 -12.18 -10.01 7.04
C ARG A 16 -11.38 -11.03 6.22
N GLY A 17 -10.09 -10.80 6.02
CA GLY A 17 -9.27 -11.62 5.12
C GLY A 17 -9.69 -11.48 3.66
N THR A 18 -10.16 -10.30 3.26
CA THR A 18 -10.70 -10.03 1.91
C THR A 18 -9.93 -8.93 1.20
N HIS A 19 -10.07 -8.85 -0.12
CA HIS A 19 -9.55 -7.74 -0.90
C HIS A 19 -10.57 -7.26 -1.94
N THR A 20 -10.48 -6.00 -2.33
CA THR A 20 -11.29 -5.40 -3.39
C THR A 20 -10.44 -4.48 -4.25
N ALA A 21 -10.61 -4.58 -5.56
CA ALA A 21 -10.12 -3.58 -6.49
C ALA A 21 -11.19 -2.52 -6.72
N GLU A 22 -10.84 -1.25 -6.56
CA GLU A 22 -11.77 -0.13 -6.70
C GLU A 22 -11.28 0.85 -7.78
N PRO A 23 -12.18 1.38 -8.63
CA PRO A 23 -11.81 2.41 -9.58
C PRO A 23 -11.41 3.70 -8.84
N ARG A 24 -10.49 4.45 -9.44
CA ARG A 24 -10.08 5.78 -8.98
C ARG A 24 -10.60 6.86 -9.90
N ALA A 25 -11.07 7.94 -9.29
CA ALA A 25 -11.49 9.12 -10.05
C ALA A 25 -10.27 9.83 -10.65
N GLU A 26 -10.31 10.09 -11.95
CA GLU A 26 -9.29 10.86 -12.67
C GLU A 26 -9.10 12.27 -12.06
N THR A 27 -10.17 12.85 -11.50
CA THR A 27 -10.13 14.15 -10.82
C THR A 27 -9.18 14.16 -9.62
N ASP A 28 -9.13 13.06 -8.86
CA ASP A 28 -8.20 12.93 -7.73
C ASP A 28 -6.76 12.80 -8.23
N LEU A 29 -6.53 12.02 -9.29
CA LEU A 29 -5.20 11.86 -9.88
C LEU A 29 -4.68 13.18 -10.45
N ARG A 30 -5.53 13.96 -11.13
CA ARG A 30 -5.16 15.29 -11.62
C ARG A 30 -4.87 16.29 -10.51
N ARG A 31 -5.62 16.24 -9.41
CA ARG A 31 -5.50 17.20 -8.31
C ARG A 31 -4.35 16.88 -7.36
N PHE A 32 -4.11 15.60 -7.10
CA PHE A 32 -3.17 15.15 -6.07
C PHE A 32 -1.94 14.43 -6.61
N ILE A 33 -1.93 14.10 -7.91
CA ILE A 33 -0.83 13.49 -8.69
C ILE A 33 -0.51 12.05 -8.25
N GLY A 34 -0.41 11.76 -6.96
CA GLY A 34 -0.03 10.45 -6.43
C GLY A 34 0.66 10.58 -5.08
N GLY A 35 1.30 9.50 -4.65
CA GLY A 35 2.13 9.46 -3.45
C GLY A 35 1.42 10.00 -2.21
N THR A 36 2.14 10.81 -1.42
CA THR A 36 1.64 11.41 -0.18
C THR A 36 0.37 12.22 -0.41
N GLY A 37 0.27 13.00 -1.49
CA GLY A 37 -0.89 13.85 -1.76
C GLY A 37 -2.17 13.03 -1.96
N LEU A 38 -2.08 11.96 -2.76
CA LEU A 38 -3.21 11.06 -2.99
C LEU A 38 -3.56 10.27 -1.72
N GLY A 39 -2.57 9.75 -1.00
CA GLY A 39 -2.79 9.05 0.26
C GLY A 39 -3.44 9.94 1.32
N ALA A 40 -3.00 11.20 1.45
CA ALA A 40 -3.58 12.15 2.39
C ALA A 40 -5.05 12.47 2.07
N GLU A 41 -5.42 12.62 0.79
CA GLU A 41 -6.81 12.83 0.40
C GLU A 41 -7.70 11.61 0.76
N ILE A 42 -7.18 10.39 0.56
CA ILE A 42 -7.89 9.17 0.94
C ILE A 42 -8.10 9.14 2.46
N LEU A 43 -7.06 9.37 3.26
CA LEU A 43 -7.18 9.44 4.73
C LEU A 43 -8.19 10.50 5.17
N ARG A 44 -8.14 11.69 4.57
CA ARG A 44 -9.06 12.81 4.87
C ARG A 44 -10.53 12.45 4.60
N ARG A 45 -10.81 11.62 3.59
CA ARG A 45 -12.17 11.18 3.26
C ARG A 45 -12.63 9.99 4.11
N GLU A 46 -11.75 9.04 4.37
CA GLU A 46 -12.12 7.76 5.00
C GLU A 46 -12.04 7.79 6.52
N LEU A 47 -11.17 8.62 7.11
CA LEU A 47 -10.96 8.64 8.55
C LEU A 47 -11.82 9.71 9.23
N PRO A 48 -12.60 9.35 10.26
CA PRO A 48 -13.18 10.37 11.14
C PRO A 48 -12.07 11.12 11.90
N PRO A 49 -12.37 12.31 12.45
CA PRO A 49 -11.45 13.00 13.32
C PRO A 49 -11.03 12.12 14.52
N LYS A 50 -9.77 12.28 14.94
CA LYS A 50 -9.22 11.66 16.18
C LYS A 50 -9.13 10.12 16.18
N VAL A 51 -8.93 9.49 15.02
CA VAL A 51 -8.57 8.06 14.95
C VAL A 51 -7.18 7.85 15.54
N GLY A 52 -7.04 6.91 16.48
CA GLY A 52 -5.76 6.49 17.04
C GLY A 52 -4.93 5.62 16.09
N ALA A 53 -3.61 5.66 16.24
CA ALA A 53 -2.68 4.97 15.33
C ALA A 53 -2.81 3.43 15.33
N PHE A 54 -3.20 2.83 16.46
CA PHE A 54 -3.38 1.38 16.60
C PHE A 54 -4.84 0.93 16.47
N GLU A 55 -5.76 1.85 16.18
CA GLU A 55 -7.14 1.46 15.93
C GLU A 55 -7.26 0.75 14.57
N PRO A 56 -8.09 -0.30 14.43
CA PRO A 56 -8.38 -0.95 13.14
C PRO A 56 -8.97 0.01 12.08
N ARG A 57 -9.43 1.19 12.52
CA ARG A 57 -9.89 2.27 11.67
C ARG A 57 -8.76 3.08 11.04
N ASN A 58 -7.53 3.01 11.54
CA ASN A 58 -6.40 3.61 10.83
C ASN A 58 -6.23 2.92 9.46
N ARG A 59 -5.55 3.58 8.53
CA ARG A 59 -5.19 3.01 7.23
C ARG A 59 -3.70 3.15 7.03
N LEU A 60 -3.08 2.06 6.57
CA LEU A 60 -1.73 2.12 6.05
C LEU A 60 -1.84 2.13 4.52
N ILE A 61 -1.54 3.28 3.92
CA ILE A 61 -1.74 3.49 2.48
C ILE A 61 -0.38 3.60 1.81
N PHE A 62 -0.14 2.70 0.87
CA PHE A 62 1.00 2.73 -0.03
C PHE A 62 0.53 3.35 -1.34
N ALA A 63 1.06 4.51 -1.69
CA ALA A 63 0.63 5.26 -2.86
C ALA A 63 1.83 5.50 -3.80
N THR A 64 1.63 5.15 -5.06
CA THR A 64 2.53 5.49 -6.16
C THR A 64 2.03 6.77 -6.85
N GLY A 65 2.78 7.23 -7.84
CA GLY A 65 2.45 8.29 -8.77
C GLY A 65 2.80 7.88 -10.20
N PRO A 66 2.76 8.83 -11.15
CA PRO A 66 2.83 8.52 -12.58
C PRO A 66 4.20 8.02 -13.06
N PHE A 67 5.24 8.17 -12.23
CA PHE A 67 6.62 7.88 -12.62
C PHE A 67 7.12 6.49 -12.18
N GLN A 68 6.33 5.73 -11.42
CA GLN A 68 6.66 4.34 -11.11
C GLN A 68 6.24 3.46 -12.29
N GLY A 69 7.22 2.83 -12.95
CA GLY A 69 7.04 1.97 -14.13
C GLY A 69 7.72 2.51 -15.39
N PRO A 70 7.42 3.74 -15.85
CA PRO A 70 8.12 4.35 -16.97
C PRO A 70 9.63 4.47 -16.75
N ALA A 71 10.42 4.50 -17.84
CA ALA A 71 11.87 4.65 -17.82
C ALA A 71 12.32 6.08 -17.45
N VAL A 72 11.91 6.54 -16.25
CA VAL A 72 12.26 7.84 -15.68
C VAL A 72 13.39 7.64 -14.67
N PRO A 73 14.54 8.32 -14.83
CA PRO A 73 15.62 8.26 -13.85
C PRO A 73 15.12 8.59 -12.43
N ALA A 74 15.47 7.74 -11.47
CA ALA A 74 15.04 7.84 -10.07
C ALA A 74 13.51 7.79 -9.83
N GLY A 75 12.72 7.31 -10.80
CA GLY A 75 11.26 7.20 -10.73
C GLY A 75 10.70 6.10 -9.82
N ALA A 76 11.50 5.49 -8.95
CA ALA A 76 11.08 4.30 -8.19
C ALA A 76 10.48 4.59 -6.80
N LYS A 77 10.41 5.85 -6.37
CA LYS A 77 9.91 6.18 -5.03
C LYS A 77 8.39 6.04 -4.90
N PHE A 78 7.92 5.50 -3.80
CA PHE A 78 6.51 5.49 -3.41
C PHE A 78 6.36 6.03 -2.00
N SER A 79 5.16 6.51 -1.66
CA SER A 79 4.84 7.04 -0.33
C SER A 79 4.07 6.01 0.49
N ILE A 80 4.29 6.00 1.80
CA ILE A 80 3.48 5.28 2.78
C ILE A 80 2.91 6.32 3.74
N VAL A 81 1.60 6.32 3.93
CA VAL A 81 0.91 7.29 4.80
C VAL A 81 -0.06 6.60 5.78
N GLY A 82 -0.30 7.25 6.91
CA GLY A 82 -1.25 6.81 7.94
C GLY A 82 -1.24 7.73 9.16
N ILE A 83 -1.93 7.34 10.24
CA ILE A 83 -1.78 7.99 11.54
C ILE A 83 -0.57 7.40 12.26
N SER A 84 0.36 8.25 12.66
CA SER A 84 1.61 7.85 13.34
C SER A 84 1.39 7.56 14.82
N PRO A 85 1.93 6.45 15.35
CA PRO A 85 1.89 6.17 16.78
C PRO A 85 2.83 7.06 17.59
N LEU A 86 3.83 7.68 16.97
CA LEU A 86 4.78 8.56 17.65
C LEU A 86 4.19 9.95 17.91
N SER A 87 3.51 10.51 16.90
CA SER A 87 2.96 11.87 16.98
C SER A 87 1.46 11.91 17.27
N GLY A 88 0.73 10.81 17.03
CA GLY A 88 -0.73 10.77 17.09
C GLY A 88 -1.41 11.55 15.95
N THR A 89 -0.69 11.89 14.88
CA THR A 89 -1.16 12.71 13.76
C THR A 89 -0.84 12.06 12.41
N PHE A 90 -1.26 12.70 11.32
CA PHE A 90 -0.84 12.32 9.97
C PHE A 90 0.68 12.19 9.89
N ALA A 91 1.14 11.12 9.25
CA ALA A 91 2.53 10.94 8.88
C ALA A 91 2.64 10.36 7.48
N ASP A 92 3.72 10.75 6.81
CA ASP A 92 4.17 10.16 5.57
C ASP A 92 5.65 9.78 5.63
N THR A 93 6.00 8.80 4.82
CA THR A 93 7.39 8.44 4.55
C THR A 93 7.50 7.98 3.10
N ALA A 94 8.72 7.92 2.58
CA ALA A 94 8.99 7.45 1.23
C ALA A 94 10.02 6.34 1.24
N ALA A 95 9.79 5.32 0.41
CA ALA A 95 10.73 4.25 0.14
C ALA A 95 10.95 4.14 -1.39
N GLY A 96 11.92 3.33 -1.80
CA GLY A 96 12.28 3.11 -3.21
C GLY A 96 12.44 1.63 -3.53
N ALA A 97 13.37 1.32 -4.44
CA ALA A 97 13.59 -0.02 -5.00
C ALA A 97 12.43 -0.52 -5.88
N SER A 98 12.33 -1.82 -6.09
CA SER A 98 11.39 -2.42 -7.04
C SER A 98 9.94 -2.43 -6.56
N TRP A 99 9.66 -2.25 -5.26
CA TRP A 99 8.33 -2.47 -4.69
C TRP A 99 7.23 -1.61 -5.34
N GLY A 100 7.47 -0.30 -5.48
CA GLY A 100 6.51 0.61 -6.13
C GLY A 100 6.32 0.32 -7.61
N ILE A 101 7.35 -0.20 -8.29
CA ILE A 101 7.27 -0.64 -9.68
C ILE A 101 6.44 -1.92 -9.76
N SER A 102 6.66 -2.90 -8.88
CA SER A 102 5.91 -4.15 -8.85
C SER A 102 4.42 -3.95 -8.56
N LEU A 103 4.05 -2.99 -7.71
CA LEU A 103 2.64 -2.62 -7.50
C LEU A 103 2.01 -2.07 -8.80
N LYS A 104 2.77 -1.27 -9.56
CA LYS A 104 2.34 -0.74 -10.85
C LYS A 104 2.30 -1.81 -11.92
N GLU A 105 3.22 -2.76 -11.94
CA GLU A 105 3.18 -3.91 -12.85
C GLU A 105 1.94 -4.77 -12.59
N ALA A 106 1.57 -4.95 -11.31
CA ALA A 106 0.34 -5.65 -10.92
C ALA A 106 -0.96 -4.88 -11.24
N GLY A 107 -0.87 -3.64 -11.75
CA GLY A 107 -2.03 -2.89 -12.24
C GLY A 107 -2.68 -1.95 -11.22
N TYR A 108 -1.98 -1.55 -10.15
CA TYR A 108 -2.53 -0.69 -9.10
C TYR A 108 -1.71 0.60 -8.91
N ASP A 109 -2.41 1.69 -8.61
CA ASP A 109 -1.78 2.96 -8.23
C ASP A 109 -1.60 3.08 -6.71
N VAL A 110 -2.49 2.44 -5.94
CA VAL A 110 -2.56 2.54 -4.49
C VAL A 110 -2.89 1.18 -3.90
N LEU A 111 -2.23 0.83 -2.79
CA LEU A 111 -2.61 -0.25 -1.89
C LEU A 111 -3.04 0.34 -0.54
N ILE A 112 -4.27 0.04 -0.12
CA ILE A 112 -4.80 0.40 1.20
C ILE A 112 -4.87 -0.87 2.04
N VAL A 113 -4.23 -0.86 3.21
CA VAL A 113 -4.35 -1.91 4.21
C VAL A 113 -5.22 -1.37 5.36
N GLU A 114 -6.26 -2.13 5.69
CA GLU A 114 -7.23 -1.79 6.75
C GLU A 114 -7.55 -2.97 7.66
N GLY A 115 -8.13 -2.67 8.82
CA GLY A 115 -8.44 -3.68 9.83
C GLY A 115 -7.19 -4.20 10.54
N SER A 116 -7.35 -5.34 11.20
CA SER A 116 -6.27 -6.05 11.88
C SER A 116 -6.51 -7.54 11.76
N ALA A 117 -5.49 -8.30 11.38
CA ALA A 117 -5.54 -9.75 11.43
C ALA A 117 -5.41 -10.25 12.87
N GLU A 118 -5.96 -11.44 13.16
CA GLU A 118 -5.88 -12.08 14.49
C GLU A 118 -4.47 -12.66 14.79
N HIS A 119 -3.68 -12.89 13.75
CA HIS A 119 -2.30 -13.40 13.82
C HIS A 119 -1.47 -12.78 12.70
N PRO A 120 -0.12 -12.87 12.75
CA PRO A 120 0.73 -12.37 11.67
C PRO A 120 0.38 -13.00 10.32
N VAL A 121 0.21 -12.15 9.31
CA VAL A 121 -0.08 -12.53 7.92
C VAL A 121 0.76 -11.69 6.96
N TYR A 122 0.88 -12.14 5.71
CA TYR A 122 1.38 -11.34 4.60
C TYR A 122 0.39 -11.40 3.42
N SER A 123 0.41 -10.36 2.58
CA SER A 123 -0.37 -10.34 1.34
C SER A 123 0.56 -10.59 0.16
N GLN A 124 0.21 -11.55 -0.69
CA GLN A 124 0.84 -11.80 -1.97
C GLN A 124 -0.06 -11.25 -3.08
N ILE A 125 0.48 -10.35 -3.89
CA ILE A 125 -0.22 -9.72 -5.01
C ILE A 125 0.51 -10.13 -6.29
N VAL A 126 -0.20 -10.85 -7.16
CA VAL A 126 0.26 -11.24 -8.50
C VAL A 126 -0.84 -10.84 -9.48
N ASP A 127 -0.64 -9.69 -10.12
CA ASP A 127 -1.65 -9.06 -10.99
C ASP A 127 -3.01 -8.93 -10.27
N ASP A 128 -4.05 -9.59 -10.79
CA ASP A 128 -5.39 -9.61 -10.20
C ASP A 128 -5.58 -10.65 -9.08
N THR A 129 -4.57 -11.49 -8.81
CA THR A 129 -4.63 -12.51 -7.76
C THR A 129 -4.01 -11.98 -6.47
N VAL A 130 -4.85 -11.79 -5.45
CA VAL A 130 -4.42 -11.32 -4.12
C VAL A 130 -4.76 -12.37 -3.07
N THR A 131 -3.74 -12.87 -2.38
CA THR A 131 -3.88 -13.90 -1.33
C THR A 131 -3.30 -13.41 -0.02
N ILE A 132 -4.07 -13.56 1.07
CA ILE A 132 -3.60 -13.28 2.43
C ILE A 132 -3.20 -14.61 3.06
N LEU A 133 -1.93 -14.72 3.45
CA LEU A 133 -1.29 -15.97 3.84
C LEU A 133 -0.74 -15.88 5.27
N ASP A 134 -0.73 -17.02 5.96
CA ASP A 134 -0.17 -17.15 7.31
C ASP A 134 1.32 -16.76 7.32
N ALA A 135 1.70 -15.93 8.30
CA ALA A 135 3.08 -15.48 8.49
C ALA A 135 3.63 -15.80 9.89
N ARG A 136 3.03 -16.72 10.64
CA ARG A 136 3.50 -17.05 12.01
C ARG A 136 4.93 -17.58 12.02
N ASN A 137 5.33 -18.28 10.95
CA ASN A 137 6.70 -18.75 10.73
C ASN A 137 7.72 -17.62 10.43
N LEU A 138 7.25 -16.42 10.13
CA LEU A 138 8.07 -15.23 9.88
C LEU A 138 8.20 -14.34 11.13
N ALA A 139 7.38 -14.56 12.16
CA ALA A 139 7.39 -13.75 13.36
C ALA A 139 8.76 -13.79 14.07
N GLY A 140 9.28 -12.61 14.42
CA GLY A 140 10.57 -12.46 15.12
C GLY A 140 11.81 -12.43 14.21
N ARG A 141 11.66 -12.67 12.91
CA ARG A 141 12.73 -12.49 11.92
C ARG A 141 12.95 -11.00 11.64
N ASP A 142 14.16 -10.65 11.21
CA ASP A 142 14.41 -9.30 10.69
C ASP A 142 13.88 -9.13 9.26
N THR A 143 14.03 -7.92 8.71
CA THR A 143 13.52 -7.60 7.37
C THR A 143 14.26 -8.33 6.25
N ALA A 144 15.57 -8.55 6.37
CA ALA A 144 16.37 -9.23 5.35
C ALA A 144 16.04 -10.72 5.33
N GLU A 145 16.02 -11.37 6.49
CA GLU A 145 15.65 -12.77 6.66
C GLU A 145 14.23 -13.04 6.14
N THR A 146 13.29 -12.15 6.47
CA THR A 146 11.88 -12.27 6.02
C THR A 146 11.79 -12.24 4.50
N VAL A 147 12.51 -11.32 3.85
CA VAL A 147 12.53 -11.22 2.38
C VAL A 147 13.15 -12.46 1.74
N GLU A 148 14.27 -12.96 2.28
CA GLU A 148 14.91 -14.19 1.76
C GLU A 148 13.98 -15.40 1.82
N VAL A 149 13.29 -15.59 2.95
CA VAL A 149 12.33 -16.70 3.11
C VAL A 149 11.17 -16.56 2.12
N LEU A 150 10.61 -15.36 1.96
CA LEU A 150 9.50 -15.13 1.03
C LEU A 150 9.89 -15.35 -0.44
N ILE A 151 11.11 -14.94 -0.84
CA ILE A 151 11.63 -15.20 -2.18
C ILE A 151 11.85 -16.70 -2.41
N ALA A 152 12.27 -17.45 -1.39
CA ALA A 152 12.43 -18.89 -1.51
C ALA A 152 11.09 -19.62 -1.72
N TYR A 153 9.97 -19.08 -1.20
CA TYR A 153 8.64 -19.62 -1.40
C TYR A 153 8.00 -19.25 -2.75
N SER A 154 8.50 -18.22 -3.43
CA SER A 154 7.96 -17.77 -4.72
C SER A 154 8.67 -18.40 -5.93
N ARG A 155 9.67 -19.26 -5.70
CA ARG A 155 10.34 -20.10 -6.71
C ARG A 155 9.69 -21.46 -6.79
#